data_AF-A0A8D8UI30-F1
#
_entry.id   AF-A0A8D8UI30-F1
#
_cell.length_a   1.000
_cell.length_b   1.000
_cell.length_c   1.000
_cell.angle_alpha   90.00
_cell.angle_beta   90.00
_cell.angle_gamma   90.00
#
_symmetry.space_group_name_H-M   'P 1'
#
loop_
_entity.id
_entity.type
_entity.pdbx_description
1 polymer ?
#
loop_
_entity_poly.entity_id
_entity_poly.type
_entity_poly.pdbx_seq_one_letter_code
_entity_poly.pdbx_strand_id
1 'polypeptide(L)'
;MRQTLWVPHVIIVENNYILFFLYYFLHLLPGLFFSLAERYLNRKPMIMKIYRKLFFLSKTVRYFMFNNWSFTNNNTKSLLFRLNARDRELFDFNMASFDWTNYYSVLYRCIAIYVLKAYTNKENFYPKEMYKRKMKYIEPIDMAIRWTFRLALVYLSYNMLCAVAV
;
A
#
# COMPACT_ATOMS: atom_id res chain seq x y z
N MET A 1 4.01 -14.42 2.51
CA MET A 1 2.75 -13.98 1.86
C MET A 1 1.88 -15.17 1.42
N ARG A 2 1.60 -16.14 2.31
CA ARG A 2 0.75 -17.32 2.00
C ARG A 2 -0.74 -16.96 1.83
N GLN A 3 -1.17 -15.83 2.40
CA GLN A 3 -2.57 -15.46 2.60
C GLN A 3 -2.91 -14.05 2.07
N THR A 4 -2.24 -13.56 1.03
CA THR A 4 -2.73 -12.38 0.30
C THR A 4 -3.93 -12.81 -0.54
N LEU A 5 -5.13 -12.49 -0.05
CA LEU A 5 -6.40 -12.75 -0.73
C LEU A 5 -6.58 -11.83 -1.95
N TRP A 6 -6.02 -10.61 -1.89
CA TRP A 6 -6.14 -9.58 -2.92
C TRP A 6 -4.87 -8.74 -3.05
N VAL A 7 -4.77 -7.95 -4.12
CA VAL A 7 -3.70 -6.97 -4.31
C VAL A 7 -3.88 -5.85 -3.28
N PRO A 8 -2.86 -5.52 -2.45
CA PRO A 8 -2.97 -4.42 -1.52
C PRO A 8 -3.04 -3.10 -2.29
N HIS A 9 -4.09 -2.32 -2.03
CA HIS A 9 -4.27 -0.98 -2.58
C HIS A 9 -4.13 0.04 -1.46
N VAL A 10 -3.46 1.15 -1.77
CA VAL A 10 -3.27 2.28 -0.85
C VAL A 10 -3.82 3.51 -1.55
N ILE A 11 -4.78 4.16 -0.91
CA ILE A 11 -5.34 5.44 -1.35
C ILE A 11 -4.90 6.48 -0.31
N ILE A 12 -4.15 7.47 -0.74
CA ILE A 12 -3.71 8.58 0.11
C ILE A 12 -4.61 9.76 -0.18
N VAL A 13 -5.23 10.31 0.86
CA VAL A 13 -6.17 11.42 0.77
C VAL A 13 -5.85 12.43 1.86
N GLU A 14 -5.75 13.71 1.48
CA GLU A 14 -5.47 14.81 2.41
C GLU A 14 -6.73 15.30 3.15
N ASN A 15 -7.90 15.21 2.50
CA ASN A 15 -9.16 15.63 3.10
C ASN A 15 -9.69 14.59 4.09
N ASN A 16 -9.82 14.98 5.37
CA ASN A 16 -10.32 14.13 6.44
C ASN A 16 -11.73 13.59 6.19
N TYR A 17 -12.64 14.36 5.58
CA TYR A 17 -14.01 13.91 5.32
C TYR A 17 -14.04 12.77 4.29
N ILE A 18 -13.25 12.90 3.23
CA ILE A 18 -13.10 11.86 2.21
C ILE A 18 -12.41 10.63 2.83
N LEU A 19 -11.38 10.83 3.67
CA LEU A 19 -10.72 9.75 4.39
C LEU A 19 -11.70 8.97 5.28
N PHE A 20 -12.54 9.67 6.07
CA PHE A 20 -13.56 9.03 6.89
C PHE A 20 -14.57 8.27 6.03
N PHE A 21 -15.10 8.90 4.97
CA PHE A 21 -16.00 8.26 4.03
C PHE A 21 -15.41 6.95 3.48
N LEU A 22 -14.20 7.00 2.90
CA LEU A 22 -13.52 5.83 2.37
C LEU A 22 -13.25 4.78 3.45
N TYR A 23 -12.89 5.18 4.67
CA TYR A 23 -12.70 4.24 5.77
C TYR A 23 -13.98 3.48 6.11
N TYR A 24 -15.12 4.15 6.19
CA TYR A 24 -16.40 3.49 6.47
C TYR A 24 -16.78 2.50 5.35
N PHE A 25 -16.65 2.93 4.08
CA PHE A 25 -17.11 2.13 2.94
C PHE A 25 -16.14 1.02 2.50
N LEU A 26 -14.83 1.26 2.55
CA LEU A 26 -13.82 0.31 2.06
C LEU A 26 -13.21 -0.57 3.16
N HIS A 27 -13.33 -0.17 4.44
CA HIS A 27 -12.73 -0.90 5.54
C HIS A 27 -13.75 -1.38 6.58
N LEU A 28 -14.57 -0.48 7.13
CA LEU A 28 -15.49 -0.86 8.22
C LEU A 28 -16.61 -1.78 7.74
N LEU A 29 -17.36 -1.38 6.71
CA LEU A 29 -18.48 -2.17 6.18
C LEU A 29 -18.02 -3.56 5.68
N PRO A 30 -16.97 -3.67 4.84
CA PRO A 30 -16.45 -4.98 4.45
C PRO A 30 -15.94 -5.78 5.66
N GLY A 31 -15.25 -5.12 6.60
CA GLY A 31 -14.74 -5.77 7.81
C GLY A 31 -15.84 -6.39 8.67
N LEU A 32 -16.98 -5.70 8.83
CA LEU A 32 -18.16 -6.22 9.51
C LEU A 32 -18.79 -7.39 8.75
N PHE A 33 -18.98 -7.25 7.44
CA PHE A 33 -19.51 -8.31 6.59
C PHE A 33 -18.67 -9.60 6.69
N PHE A 34 -17.35 -9.47 6.55
CA PHE A 34 -16.46 -10.62 6.66
C PHE A 34 -16.41 -11.20 8.07
N SER A 35 -16.53 -10.36 9.12
CA SER A 35 -16.59 -10.85 10.51
C SER A 35 -17.86 -11.65 10.78
N LEU A 36 -19.00 -11.23 10.20
CA LEU A 36 -20.25 -12.00 10.23
C LEU A 36 -20.11 -13.31 9.45
N ALA A 37 -19.48 -13.28 8.28
CA ALA A 37 -19.19 -14.49 7.50
C ALA A 37 -18.27 -15.46 8.24
N GLU A 38 -17.22 -14.95 8.92
CA GLU A 38 -16.36 -15.76 9.79
C GLU A 38 -17.17 -16.44 10.90
N ARG A 39 -18.08 -15.71 11.56
CA ARG A 39 -18.95 -16.25 12.61
C ARG A 39 -19.94 -17.29 12.07
N TYR A 40 -20.55 -17.04 10.92
CA TYR A 40 -21.46 -17.97 10.26
C TYR A 40 -20.75 -19.28 9.86
N LEU A 41 -19.50 -19.18 9.42
CA LEU A 41 -18.65 -20.31 9.06
C LEU A 41 -17.96 -20.97 10.26
N ASN A 42 -18.29 -20.60 11.50
CA ASN A 42 -17.63 -21.05 12.75
C ASN A 42 -16.10 -20.90 12.72
N ARG A 43 -15.60 -19.86 12.04
CA ARG A 43 -14.18 -19.51 11.96
C ARG A 43 -13.82 -18.50 13.06
N LYS A 44 -12.55 -18.49 13.44
CA LYS A 44 -12.03 -17.52 14.42
C LYS A 44 -12.10 -16.10 13.81
N PRO A 45 -12.60 -15.09 14.55
CA PRO A 45 -12.69 -13.72 14.05
C PRO A 45 -11.29 -13.10 13.93
N MET A 46 -10.71 -13.14 12.72
CA MET A 46 -9.35 -12.65 12.46
C MET A 46 -9.38 -11.29 11.77
N ILE A 47 -10.37 -11.05 10.92
CA ILE A 47 -10.43 -9.86 10.07
C ILE A 47 -10.57 -8.58 10.90
N MET A 48 -11.46 -8.57 11.91
CA MET A 48 -11.60 -7.42 12.79
C MET A 48 -10.33 -7.13 13.61
N LYS A 49 -9.55 -8.16 13.96
CA LYS A 49 -8.26 -7.96 14.65
C LYS A 49 -7.24 -7.26 13.76
N ILE A 50 -7.22 -7.58 12.47
CA ILE A 50 -6.34 -6.94 11.48
C ILE A 50 -6.75 -5.48 11.30
N TYR A 51 -8.04 -5.20 11.09
CA TYR A 51 -8.53 -3.82 10.91
C TYR A 51 -8.25 -2.93 12.12
N ARG A 52 -8.41 -3.44 13.35
CA ARG A 52 -8.04 -2.69 14.57
C ARG A 52 -6.56 -2.32 14.62
N LYS A 53 -5.67 -3.25 14.22
CA LYS A 53 -4.22 -2.97 14.14
C LYS A 53 -3.90 -1.94 13.07
N LEU A 54 -4.53 -2.04 11.91
CA LEU A 54 -4.36 -1.07 10.82
C LEU A 54 -4.84 0.32 11.21
N PHE A 55 -6.00 0.43 11.87
CA PHE A 55 -6.51 1.70 12.36
C PHE A 55 -5.60 2.35 13.42
N PHE A 56 -5.06 1.54 14.34
CA PHE A 56 -4.08 2.03 15.32
C PHE A 56 -2.82 2.53 14.62
N LEU A 57 -2.27 1.75 13.69
CA LEU A 57 -1.10 2.14 12.90
C LEU A 57 -1.37 3.44 12.13
N SER A 58 -2.49 3.55 11.42
CA SER A 58 -2.81 4.76 10.67
C SER A 58 -2.89 5.98 11.58
N LYS A 59 -3.46 5.85 12.79
CA LYS A 59 -3.51 6.94 13.78
C LYS A 59 -2.10 7.36 14.23
N THR A 60 -1.22 6.39 14.49
CA THR A 60 0.16 6.65 14.93
C THR A 60 1.00 7.32 13.84
N VAL A 61 0.93 6.85 12.59
CA VAL A 61 1.77 7.40 11.51
C VAL A 61 1.16 8.69 10.92
N ARG A 62 -0.11 9.01 11.19
CA ARG A 62 -0.81 10.18 10.63
C ARG A 62 -0.01 11.48 10.77
N TYR A 63 0.53 11.74 11.96
CA TYR A 63 1.29 12.96 12.21
C TYR A 63 2.52 13.07 11.30
N PHE A 64 3.22 11.96 11.06
CA PHE A 64 4.42 11.94 10.23
C PHE A 64 4.10 12.02 8.74
N MET A 65 3.01 11.38 8.29
CA MET A 65 2.65 11.31 6.87
C MET A 65 2.04 12.60 6.32
N PHE A 66 1.27 13.34 7.14
CA PHE A 66 0.46 14.46 6.66
C PHE A 66 0.99 15.84 7.07
N ASN A 67 2.05 15.89 7.88
CA ASN A 67 2.77 17.15 8.08
C ASN A 67 3.82 17.34 6.98
N ASN A 68 3.97 18.60 6.56
CA ASN A 68 5.11 19.00 5.74
C ASN A 68 6.34 19.13 6.63
N TRP A 69 7.40 18.42 6.24
CA TRP A 69 8.68 18.48 6.92
C TRP A 69 9.70 19.15 6.02
N SER A 70 10.11 20.37 6.37
CA SER A 70 11.20 21.07 5.69
C SER A 70 12.52 20.73 6.38
N PHE A 71 13.34 19.90 5.75
CA PHE A 71 14.70 19.61 6.21
C PHE A 71 15.72 20.34 5.33
N THR A 72 16.59 21.13 5.95
CA THR A 72 17.74 21.74 5.25
C THR A 72 18.89 20.74 5.18
N ASN A 73 19.48 20.53 4.01
CA ASN A 73 20.63 19.65 3.80
C ASN A 73 21.84 20.37 3.20
N ASN A 74 21.97 21.68 3.46
CA ASN A 74 22.99 22.54 2.85
C ASN A 74 24.41 22.05 3.12
N ASN A 75 24.69 21.60 4.35
CA ASN A 75 26.01 21.09 4.72
C ASN A 75 26.36 19.79 3.98
N THR A 76 25.41 18.86 3.88
CA THR A 76 25.60 17.59 3.15
C THR A 76 25.85 17.84 1.68
N LYS A 77 25.09 18.75 1.05
CA LYS A 77 25.32 19.15 -0.35
C LYS A 77 26.68 19.81 -0.53
N SER A 78 27.04 20.75 0.34
CA SER A 78 28.34 21.44 0.30
C SER A 78 29.50 20.45 0.42
N LEU A 79 29.39 19.47 1.34
CA LEU A 79 30.38 18.40 1.48
C LEU A 79 30.50 17.56 0.21
N LEU A 80 29.37 17.15 -0.39
CA LEU A 80 29.36 16.38 -1.63
C LEU A 80 30.10 17.09 -2.78
N PHE A 81 29.92 18.41 -2.90
CA PHE A 81 30.60 19.21 -3.93
C PHE A 81 32.09 19.44 -3.64
N ARG A 82 32.50 19.40 -2.37
CA ARG A 82 33.91 19.55 -1.96
C ARG A 82 34.72 18.26 -2.11
N LEU A 83 34.08 17.11 -2.19
CA LEU A 83 34.77 15.83 -2.39
C LEU A 83 35.45 15.80 -3.77
N ASN A 84 36.70 15.35 -3.77
CA ASN A 84 37.42 15.02 -5.00
C ASN A 84 36.78 13.79 -5.68
N ALA A 85 37.17 13.52 -6.93
CA ALA A 85 36.57 12.45 -7.72
C ALA A 85 36.72 11.06 -7.07
N ARG A 86 37.88 10.77 -6.48
CA ARG A 86 38.17 9.48 -5.85
C ARG A 86 37.31 9.23 -4.61
N ASP A 87 37.18 10.23 -3.73
CA ASP A 87 36.40 10.09 -2.51
C ASP A 87 34.90 10.04 -2.81
N ARG A 88 34.46 10.72 -3.88
CA ARG A 88 33.07 10.64 -4.35
C ARG A 88 32.70 9.25 -4.86
N GLU A 89 33.64 8.56 -5.50
CA GLU A 89 33.44 7.18 -5.95
C GLU A 89 33.42 6.19 -4.77
N LEU A 90 34.31 6.38 -3.80
CA LEU A 90 34.38 5.51 -2.61
C LEU A 90 33.20 5.71 -1.65
N PHE A 91 32.68 6.94 -1.56
CA PHE A 91 31.63 7.32 -0.62
C PHE A 91 30.51 8.07 -1.33
N ASP A 92 29.79 7.41 -2.23
CA ASP A 92 28.63 8.01 -2.88
C ASP A 92 27.42 8.07 -1.92
N PHE A 93 27.11 9.28 -1.47
CA PHE A 93 25.89 9.61 -0.72
C PHE A 93 25.00 10.59 -1.48
N ASN A 94 25.17 10.70 -2.79
CA ASN A 94 24.32 11.54 -3.62
C ASN A 94 22.92 10.93 -3.78
N MET A 95 21.97 11.43 -2.99
CA MET A 95 20.57 10.99 -3.06
C MET A 95 19.88 11.32 -4.39
N ALA A 96 20.43 12.21 -5.21
CA ALA A 96 19.86 12.55 -6.52
C ALA A 96 20.13 11.48 -7.59
N SER A 97 21.27 10.76 -7.50
CA SER A 97 21.61 9.64 -8.40
C SER A 97 21.26 8.27 -7.81
N PHE A 98 20.75 8.23 -6.59
CA PHE A 98 20.43 6.99 -5.90
C PHE A 98 19.28 6.23 -6.58
N ASP A 99 19.52 4.95 -6.89
CA ASP A 99 18.49 4.08 -7.47
C ASP A 99 17.50 3.61 -6.40
N TRP A 100 16.50 4.46 -6.16
CA TRP A 100 15.38 4.16 -5.26
C TRP A 100 14.63 2.89 -5.66
N THR A 101 14.51 2.61 -6.96
CA THR A 101 13.75 1.45 -7.46
C THR A 101 14.45 0.15 -7.04
N ASN A 102 15.76 0.06 -7.27
CA ASN A 102 16.52 -1.10 -6.84
C ASN A 102 16.54 -1.22 -5.31
N TYR A 103 16.77 -0.11 -4.59
CA TYR A 103 16.76 -0.10 -3.13
C TYR A 103 15.45 -0.67 -2.56
N TYR A 104 14.30 -0.16 -3.00
CA TYR A 104 13.00 -0.68 -2.55
C TYR A 104 12.81 -2.14 -2.94
N SER A 105 13.25 -2.54 -4.15
CA SER A 105 13.16 -3.94 -4.58
C SER A 105 13.91 -4.89 -3.65
N VAL A 106 15.10 -4.49 -3.18
CA VAL A 106 15.91 -5.26 -2.22
C VAL A 106 15.29 -5.20 -0.83
N LEU A 107 14.86 -4.02 -0.37
CA LEU A 107 14.22 -3.83 0.92
C LEU A 107 12.98 -4.72 1.07
N TYR A 108 12.10 -4.78 0.06
CA TYR A 108 10.92 -5.65 0.10
C TYR A 108 11.29 -7.13 0.20
N ARG A 109 12.37 -7.56 -0.47
CA ARG A 109 12.88 -8.94 -0.31
C ARG A 109 13.40 -9.18 1.09
N CYS A 110 14.17 -8.26 1.65
CA CYS A 110 14.69 -8.35 3.02
C CYS A 110 13.55 -8.42 4.05
N ILE A 111 12.53 -7.56 3.94
CA ILE A 111 11.35 -7.61 4.80
C ILE A 111 10.65 -8.97 4.67
N ALA A 112 10.47 -9.45 3.44
CA ALA A 112 9.82 -10.74 3.21
C ALA A 112 10.61 -11.90 3.83
N ILE A 113 11.94 -11.92 3.70
CA ILE A 113 12.80 -12.99 4.24
C ILE A 113 12.91 -12.91 5.76
N TYR A 114 13.31 -11.76 6.29
CA TYR A 114 13.75 -11.66 7.68
C TYR A 114 12.63 -11.26 8.64
N VAL A 115 11.73 -10.36 8.23
CA VAL A 115 10.63 -9.90 9.09
C VAL A 115 9.44 -10.83 8.98
N LEU A 116 9.02 -11.14 7.76
CA LEU A 116 7.83 -11.98 7.50
C LEU A 116 8.15 -13.47 7.48
N LYS A 117 9.43 -13.87 7.57
CA LYS A 117 9.88 -15.26 7.54
C LYS A 117 9.29 -16.03 6.34
N ALA A 118 9.10 -15.34 5.22
CA ALA A 118 8.38 -15.87 4.08
C ALA A 118 9.16 -16.94 3.31
N TYR A 119 10.46 -17.12 3.59
CA TYR A 119 11.37 -18.01 2.86
C TYR A 119 12.13 -19.02 3.74
N THR A 120 11.83 -19.12 5.04
CA THR A 120 12.65 -19.91 6.00
C THR A 120 12.19 -21.36 6.23
N ASN A 121 11.01 -21.78 5.77
CA ASN A 121 10.63 -23.20 5.78
C ASN A 121 10.81 -23.79 4.37
N LYS A 122 11.28 -25.04 4.24
CA LYS A 122 11.43 -25.74 2.94
C LYS A 122 10.14 -25.79 2.11
N GLU A 123 8.97 -25.72 2.76
CA GLU A 123 7.66 -25.58 2.09
C GLU A 123 7.29 -24.14 1.70
N ASN A 124 7.97 -23.14 2.27
CA ASN A 124 7.74 -21.71 2.05
C ASN A 124 8.58 -21.14 0.90
N PHE A 125 9.23 -21.98 0.10
CA PHE A 125 9.82 -21.52 -1.16
C PHE A 125 8.68 -21.13 -2.11
N TYR A 126 8.35 -19.84 -2.15
CA TYR A 126 7.50 -19.27 -3.18
C TYR A 126 8.37 -18.92 -4.37
N PRO A 127 8.43 -19.76 -5.43
CA PRO A 127 9.08 -19.33 -6.66
C PRO A 127 8.33 -18.10 -7.15
N LYS A 128 9.07 -17.03 -7.47
CA LYS A 128 8.57 -15.78 -8.07
C LYS A 128 7.50 -16.04 -9.15
N GLU A 129 7.66 -17.14 -9.86
CA GLU A 129 6.76 -17.65 -10.90
C GLU A 129 5.36 -18.06 -10.40
N MET A 130 5.20 -18.59 -9.18
CA MET A 130 3.88 -18.94 -8.65
C MET A 130 3.10 -17.69 -8.21
N TYR A 131 3.78 -16.70 -7.63
CA TYR A 131 3.19 -15.39 -7.34
C TYR A 131 2.79 -14.69 -8.65
N LYS A 132 3.68 -14.65 -9.65
CA LYS A 132 3.37 -14.14 -10.99
C LYS A 132 2.15 -14.84 -11.61
N ARG A 133 2.07 -16.17 -11.52
CA ARG A 133 0.92 -16.95 -12.01
C ARG A 133 -0.38 -16.58 -11.28
N LYS A 134 -0.35 -16.42 -9.96
CA LYS A 134 -1.53 -16.00 -9.18
C LYS A 134 -1.97 -14.58 -9.58
N MET A 135 -1.01 -13.66 -9.68
CA MET A 135 -1.26 -12.27 -10.05
C MET A 135 -1.78 -12.11 -11.48
N LYS A 136 -1.31 -12.96 -12.42
CA LYS A 136 -1.82 -12.99 -13.81
C LYS A 136 -3.34 -13.09 -13.91
N TYR A 137 -3.98 -13.78 -12.96
CA TYR A 137 -5.44 -13.92 -12.92
C TYR A 137 -6.12 -12.87 -12.03
N ILE A 138 -5.51 -12.46 -10.92
CA ILE A 138 -6.10 -11.47 -9.99
C ILE A 138 -6.09 -10.07 -10.62
N GLU A 139 -5.01 -9.67 -11.29
CA GLU A 139 -4.85 -8.32 -11.87
C GLU A 139 -5.92 -7.94 -12.89
N PRO A 140 -6.28 -8.77 -13.89
CA PRO A 140 -7.34 -8.43 -14.83
C PRO A 140 -8.72 -8.37 -14.15
N ILE A 141 -8.98 -9.23 -13.16
CA ILE A 141 -10.24 -9.21 -12.39
C ILE A 141 -10.34 -7.91 -11.58
N ASP A 142 -9.28 -7.56 -10.86
CA ASP A 142 -9.17 -6.33 -10.08
C ASP A 142 -9.28 -5.08 -11.00
N MET A 143 -8.70 -5.14 -12.20
CA MET A 143 -8.85 -4.10 -13.21
C MET A 143 -10.29 -3.99 -13.71
N ALA A 144 -10.96 -5.11 -14.01
CA ALA A 144 -12.35 -5.11 -14.45
C ALA A 144 -13.28 -4.53 -13.37
N ILE A 145 -13.12 -4.95 -12.11
CA ILE A 145 -13.88 -4.43 -10.96
C ILE A 145 -13.70 -2.90 -10.83
N ARG A 146 -12.49 -2.38 -11.05
CA ARG A 146 -12.25 -0.93 -11.02
C ARG A 146 -12.96 -0.19 -12.15
N TRP A 147 -12.87 -0.72 -13.38
CA TRP A 147 -13.50 -0.08 -14.53
C TRP A 147 -15.03 -0.09 -14.39
N THR A 148 -15.62 -1.18 -13.94
CA THR A 148 -17.07 -1.25 -13.68
C THR A 148 -17.48 -0.27 -12.59
N PHE A 149 -16.74 -0.18 -11.48
CA PHE A 149 -17.03 0.78 -10.42
C PHE A 149 -16.92 2.25 -10.90
N ARG A 150 -15.88 2.58 -11.70
CA ARG A 150 -15.72 3.93 -12.28
C ARG A 150 -16.84 4.28 -13.25
N LEU A 151 -17.21 3.35 -14.14
CA LEU A 151 -18.32 3.54 -15.08
C LEU A 151 -19.66 3.73 -14.34
N ALA A 152 -19.89 2.96 -13.28
CA ALA A 152 -21.08 3.11 -12.44
C ALA A 152 -21.14 4.50 -11.77
N LEU A 153 -20.03 4.99 -11.23
CA LEU A 153 -19.96 6.33 -10.66
C LEU A 153 -20.25 7.43 -11.70
N VAL A 154 -19.70 7.30 -12.92
CA VAL A 154 -19.95 8.24 -14.02
C VAL A 154 -21.41 8.22 -14.47
N TYR A 155 -22.01 7.03 -14.56
CA TYR A 155 -23.42 6.89 -14.90
C TYR A 155 -24.34 7.51 -13.84
N LEU A 156 -24.04 7.28 -12.55
CA LEU A 156 -24.79 7.85 -11.44
C LEU A 156 -24.64 9.38 -11.39
N SER A 157 -23.45 9.93 -11.63
CA SER A 157 -23.24 11.37 -11.67
C SER A 157 -23.94 12.02 -12.87
N TYR A 158 -23.93 11.36 -14.04
CA TYR A 158 -24.68 11.80 -15.22
C TYR A 158 -26.18 11.87 -14.94
N ASN A 159 -26.76 10.80 -14.37
CA ASN A 159 -28.18 10.79 -14.03
C ASN A 159 -28.55 11.84 -12.98
N MET A 160 -27.71 12.09 -11.98
CA MET A 160 -27.91 13.15 -11.00
C MET A 160 -27.89 14.54 -11.64
N LEU A 161 -26.96 14.80 -12.57
CA LEU A 161 -26.89 16.05 -13.31
C LEU A 161 -28.13 16.26 -14.19
N CYS A 162 -28.59 15.22 -14.89
CA CYS A 162 -29.82 15.28 -15.68
C CYS A 162 -31.05 15.50 -14.80
N ALA A 163 -31.12 14.90 -13.62
CA ALA A 163 -32.25 15.07 -12.69
C ALA A 163 -32.30 16.46 -12.03
N VAL A 164 -31.16 17.14 -11.90
CA VAL A 164 -31.07 18.52 -11.37
C VAL A 164 -31.28 19.58 -12.47
N ALA A 165 -31.08 19.22 -13.73
CA ALA A 165 -31.27 20.09 -14.89
C ALA A 165 -32.72 20.13 -15.43
N VAL A 166 -33.63 19.37 -14.83
CA VAL A 166 -35.09 19.35 -15.09
C VAL A 166 -35.80 20.00 -13.91
#